data_AF-A0A7Y9FQ74-F1
#
_entry.id   AF-A0A7Y9FQ74-F1
#
_cell.length_a   1.000
_cell.length_b   1.000
_cell.length_c   1.000
_cell.angle_alpha   90.00
_cell.angle_beta   90.00
_cell.angle_gamma   90.00
#
_symmetry.space_group_name_H-M   'P 1'
#
loop_
_entity.id
_entity.type
_entity.pdbx_description
1 polymer ?
#
loop_
_entity_poly.entity_id
_entity_poly.type
_entity_poly.pdbx_seq_one_letter_code
_entity_poly.pdbx_strand_id
1 'polypeptide(L)'
;MAIPVLDEQCQCDVVAQSAYGIVEDDEVVVRILTDSHFNGAKLQTSAFKLTDIIADGVSMSRLRMMDVAEFQAVAEDIRRLADAVEVKGAFAIQAAALRALRDENGNRTLCLFDDPVISHPGERDNPAHCMAVSPNRIERADAQEIRFHLMTIFREARYLHELWELAA
;
A
#
# COMPACT_ATOMS: atom_id res chain seq x y z
N MET A 1 -16.17 -11.97 -21.74
CA MET A 1 -15.11 -11.04 -21.33
C MET A 1 -13.83 -11.82 -21.30
N ALA A 2 -12.85 -11.45 -22.12
CA ALA A 2 -11.54 -12.09 -22.07
C ALA A 2 -10.87 -11.67 -20.77
N ILE A 3 -10.43 -12.65 -19.97
CA ILE A 3 -9.55 -12.40 -18.83
C ILE A 3 -8.28 -11.78 -19.45
N PRO A 4 -7.90 -10.53 -19.12
CA PRO A 4 -6.71 -9.93 -19.69
C PRO A 4 -5.52 -10.84 -19.33
N VAL A 5 -4.71 -11.15 -20.35
CA VAL A 5 -3.46 -11.87 -20.19
C VAL A 5 -2.68 -11.15 -19.09
N LEU A 6 -2.41 -11.86 -17.99
CA LEU A 6 -1.62 -11.33 -16.88
C LEU A 6 -0.26 -10.91 -17.44
N ASP A 7 0.12 -9.67 -17.17
CA ASP A 7 1.44 -9.15 -17.51
C ASP A 7 2.50 -10.04 -16.83
N GLU A 8 3.45 -10.60 -17.59
CA GLU A 8 4.46 -11.55 -17.09
C GLU A 8 5.30 -10.99 -15.93
N GLN A 9 5.21 -9.68 -15.67
CA GLN A 9 5.98 -8.95 -14.68
C GLN A 9 5.34 -8.96 -13.28
N CYS A 10 4.07 -9.35 -13.14
CA CYS A 10 3.35 -9.42 -11.86
C CYS A 10 3.21 -10.86 -11.31
N GLN A 11 4.20 -11.73 -11.49
CA GLN A 11 4.08 -13.15 -11.09
C GLN A 11 3.78 -13.37 -9.59
N CYS A 12 4.16 -12.43 -8.73
CA CYS A 12 3.83 -12.49 -7.29
C CYS A 12 2.36 -12.16 -6.99
N ASP A 13 1.63 -11.54 -7.92
CA ASP A 13 0.20 -11.16 -7.79
C ASP A 13 -0.72 -12.40 -7.78
N VAL A 14 -0.19 -13.60 -8.06
CA VAL A 14 -0.95 -14.86 -8.15
C VAL A 14 -0.44 -15.97 -7.22
N VAL A 15 0.58 -15.71 -6.39
CA VAL A 15 1.13 -16.69 -5.45
C VAL A 15 1.03 -16.15 -4.03
N ALA A 16 0.13 -16.74 -3.25
CA ALA A 16 -0.05 -16.38 -1.84
C ALA A 16 1.22 -16.63 -1.03
N GLN A 17 1.63 -15.64 -0.24
CA GLN A 17 2.73 -15.70 0.72
C GLN A 17 2.23 -15.84 2.18
N SER A 18 0.96 -15.54 2.42
CA SER A 18 0.29 -15.51 3.71
C SER A 18 -0.87 -16.51 3.79
N ALA A 19 -1.39 -16.70 5.01
CA ALA A 19 -2.59 -17.51 5.25
C ALA A 19 -3.88 -16.88 4.68
N TYR A 20 -3.84 -15.60 4.29
CA TYR A 20 -4.99 -14.87 3.75
C TYR A 20 -5.14 -14.99 2.23
N GLY A 21 -4.25 -15.73 1.56
CA GLY A 21 -4.26 -15.85 0.11
C GLY A 21 -3.74 -14.60 -0.60
N ILE A 22 -3.85 -14.59 -1.93
CA ILE A 22 -3.51 -13.43 -2.75
C ILE A 22 -4.38 -12.23 -2.37
N VAL A 23 -3.94 -11.02 -2.73
CA VAL A 23 -4.75 -9.80 -2.53
C VAL A 23 -5.81 -9.73 -3.63
N GLU A 24 -7.08 -9.90 -3.29
CA GLU A 24 -8.19 -9.84 -4.25
C GLU A 24 -8.50 -8.39 -4.68
N ASP A 25 -9.09 -8.23 -5.86
CA ASP A 25 -9.38 -6.91 -6.46
C ASP A 25 -10.36 -6.06 -5.63
N ASP A 26 -11.27 -6.71 -4.92
CA ASP A 26 -12.29 -6.08 -4.07
C ASP A 26 -11.78 -5.75 -2.66
N GLU A 27 -10.56 -6.12 -2.32
CA GLU A 27 -9.97 -5.79 -1.03
C GLU A 27 -9.64 -4.31 -0.91
N VAL A 28 -9.91 -3.77 0.28
CA VAL A 28 -9.44 -2.45 0.67
C VAL A 28 -8.06 -2.59 1.29
N VAL A 29 -7.07 -1.95 0.66
CA VAL A 29 -5.72 -1.83 1.21
C VAL A 29 -5.50 -0.42 1.72
N VAL A 30 -4.70 -0.32 2.78
CA VAL A 30 -4.46 0.93 3.47
C VAL A 30 -3.00 1.23 3.66
N ARG A 31 -2.66 2.51 3.55
CA ARG A 31 -1.35 3.04 3.88
C ARG A 31 -1.47 3.98 5.06
N ILE A 32 -0.83 3.63 6.16
CA ILE A 32 -0.85 4.42 7.39
C ILE A 32 0.03 5.66 7.22
N LEU A 33 -0.47 6.79 7.73
CA LEU A 33 0.17 8.09 7.65
C LEU A 33 0.49 8.62 9.04
N THR A 34 1.75 8.91 9.27
CA THR A 34 2.26 9.62 10.44
C THR A 34 2.44 11.11 10.17
N ASP A 35 2.72 11.90 11.22
CA ASP A 35 3.06 13.32 11.13
C ASP A 35 4.29 13.60 10.25
N SER A 36 5.22 12.65 10.10
CA SER A 36 6.36 12.74 9.17
C SER A 36 5.98 12.81 7.69
N HIS A 37 4.71 12.56 7.34
CA HIS A 37 4.18 12.72 5.98
C HIS A 37 3.55 14.09 5.74
N PHE A 38 3.55 14.98 6.74
CA PHE A 38 2.87 16.27 6.64
C PHE A 38 3.81 17.44 6.96
N ASN A 39 3.59 18.56 6.27
CA ASN A 39 4.10 19.86 6.65
C ASN A 39 2.91 20.77 6.96
N GLY A 40 2.58 20.90 8.25
CA GLY A 40 1.30 21.46 8.69
C GLY A 40 0.15 20.60 8.20
N ALA A 41 -0.80 21.19 7.47
CA ALA A 41 -1.92 20.46 6.86
C ALA A 41 -1.59 19.85 5.48
N LYS A 42 -0.41 20.12 4.92
CA LYS A 42 -0.06 19.70 3.57
C LYS A 42 0.63 18.35 3.57
N LEU A 43 0.04 17.38 2.87
CA LEU A 43 0.67 16.09 2.60
C LEU A 43 1.94 16.28 1.77
N GLN A 44 3.02 15.66 2.22
CA GLN A 44 4.31 15.64 1.56
C GLN A 44 4.44 14.43 0.63
N THR A 45 5.33 14.55 -0.34
CA THR A 45 5.70 13.44 -1.23
C THR A 45 6.44 12.32 -0.50
N SER A 46 6.87 12.53 0.75
CA SER A 46 7.43 11.48 1.62
C SER A 46 6.41 10.39 1.95
N ALA A 47 5.11 10.65 1.79
CA ALA A 47 4.08 9.63 1.86
C ALA A 47 4.30 8.51 0.83
N PHE A 48 4.94 8.80 -0.31
CA PHE A 48 5.33 7.81 -1.31
C PHE A 48 6.74 8.16 -1.83
N LYS A 49 7.78 7.74 -1.09
CA LYS A 49 9.17 8.07 -1.47
C LYS A 49 9.50 7.42 -2.81
N LEU A 50 10.27 8.14 -3.63
CA LEU A 50 10.73 7.62 -4.93
C LEU A 50 11.63 6.40 -4.77
N THR A 51 12.45 6.37 -3.72
CA THR A 51 13.32 5.22 -3.39
C THR A 51 12.48 3.98 -3.18
N ASP A 52 11.41 4.09 -2.40
CA ASP A 52 10.52 2.99 -2.08
C ASP A 52 9.85 2.49 -3.37
N ILE A 53 9.29 3.38 -4.20
CA ILE A 53 8.68 3.00 -5.48
C ILE A 53 9.65 2.27 -6.42
N ILE A 54 10.92 2.69 -6.46
CA ILE A 54 11.94 2.12 -7.35
C ILE A 54 12.47 0.77 -6.84
N ALA A 55 12.69 0.64 -5.53
CA ALA A 55 13.47 -0.46 -4.97
C ALA A 55 12.64 -1.44 -4.11
N ASP A 56 11.76 -0.92 -3.26
CA ASP A 56 11.20 -1.69 -2.14
C ASP A 56 9.69 -1.97 -2.31
N GLY A 57 8.99 -1.12 -3.05
CA GLY A 57 7.53 -1.08 -3.10
C GLY A 57 6.92 -0.13 -2.07
N VAL A 58 5.60 0.01 -2.16
CA VAL A 58 4.79 0.80 -1.23
C VAL A 58 4.11 -0.17 -0.28
N SER A 59 4.61 -0.22 0.96
CA SER A 59 4.00 -0.97 2.06
C SER A 59 2.58 -0.51 2.36
N MET A 60 1.69 -1.49 2.52
CA MET A 60 0.26 -1.33 2.80
C MET A 60 -0.22 -2.46 3.74
N SER A 61 -1.46 -2.38 4.18
CA SER A 61 -2.12 -3.42 4.97
C SER A 61 -3.51 -3.72 4.45
N ARG A 62 -3.93 -4.99 4.50
CA ARG A 62 -5.24 -5.47 4.05
C ARG A 62 -6.27 -5.24 5.16
N LEU A 63 -7.18 -4.30 4.94
CA LEU A 63 -8.03 -3.76 6.01
C LEU A 63 -8.91 -4.82 6.69
N ARG A 64 -9.54 -5.66 5.87
CA ARG A 64 -10.50 -6.68 6.30
C ARG A 64 -9.85 -7.95 6.88
N MET A 65 -8.51 -8.02 6.83
CA MET A 65 -7.74 -9.16 7.36
C MET A 65 -7.22 -8.90 8.78
N MET A 66 -7.65 -7.79 9.38
CA MET A 66 -7.33 -7.39 10.75
C MET A 66 -8.59 -6.94 11.46
N ASP A 67 -8.65 -7.17 12.77
CA ASP A 67 -9.61 -6.47 13.62
C ASP A 67 -9.18 -5.02 13.93
N VAL A 68 -10.06 -4.27 14.62
CA VAL A 68 -9.78 -2.86 15.00
C VAL A 68 -8.50 -2.76 15.83
N ALA A 69 -8.31 -3.66 16.78
CA ALA A 69 -7.22 -3.60 17.75
C ALA A 69 -5.89 -3.97 17.09
N GLU A 70 -5.89 -4.96 16.20
CA GLU A 70 -4.76 -5.33 15.37
C GLU A 70 -4.33 -4.17 14.48
N PHE A 71 -5.27 -3.53 13.78
CA PHE A 71 -4.97 -2.41 12.91
C PHE A 71 -4.42 -1.20 13.67
N GLN A 72 -5.00 -0.86 14.83
CA GLN A 72 -4.48 0.19 15.71
C GLN A 72 -3.05 -0.10 16.16
N ALA A 73 -2.77 -1.36 16.49
CA ALA A 73 -1.44 -1.74 16.93
C ALA A 73 -0.41 -1.75 15.80
N VAL A 74 -0.79 -2.15 14.57
CA VAL A 74 0.06 -1.98 13.36
C VAL A 74 0.36 -0.50 13.12
N ALA A 75 -0.62 0.39 13.28
CA ALA A 75 -0.41 1.83 13.13
C ALA A 75 0.56 2.40 14.17
N GLU A 76 0.47 1.93 15.41
CA GLU A 76 1.41 2.30 16.47
C GLU A 76 2.83 1.77 16.20
N ASP A 77 2.97 0.58 15.62
CA ASP A 77 4.27 0.03 15.22
C ASP A 77 4.90 0.88 14.12
N ILE A 78 4.13 1.24 13.09
CA ILE A 78 4.59 2.15 12.02
C ILE A 78 4.99 3.50 12.59
N ARG A 79 4.22 4.05 13.54
CA ARG A 79 4.59 5.29 14.24
C ARG A 79 5.96 5.17 14.91
N ARG A 80 6.21 4.07 15.63
CA ARG A 80 7.48 3.83 16.33
C ARG A 80 8.64 3.64 15.35
N LEU A 81 8.45 2.86 14.29
CA LEU A 81 9.47 2.63 13.26
C LEU A 81 9.84 3.89 12.50
N ALA A 82 8.87 4.79 12.29
CA ALA A 82 9.07 6.06 11.62
C ALA A 82 9.65 7.18 12.52
N ASP A 83 9.89 6.89 13.81
CA ASP A 83 10.23 7.90 14.83
C ASP A 83 9.26 9.10 14.81
N ALA A 84 7.98 8.80 14.62
CA ALA A 84 6.90 9.76 14.46
C ALA A 84 6.26 10.12 15.81
N VAL A 85 5.75 11.35 15.95
CA VAL A 85 5.04 11.75 17.16
C VAL A 85 3.67 11.11 17.23
N GLU A 86 2.96 11.04 16.11
CA GLU A 86 1.58 10.53 16.06
C GLU A 86 1.21 9.94 14.69
N VAL A 87 0.20 9.08 14.70
CA VAL A 87 -0.50 8.64 13.49
C VAL A 87 -1.56 9.70 13.14
N LYS A 88 -1.46 10.28 11.96
CA LYS A 88 -2.39 11.30 11.45
C LYS A 88 -3.60 10.71 10.73
N GLY A 89 -3.52 9.45 10.30
CA GLY A 89 -4.62 8.76 9.64
C GLY A 89 -4.10 7.67 8.72
N ALA A 90 -4.90 7.33 7.74
CA ALA A 90 -4.50 6.40 6.69
C ALA A 90 -5.22 6.73 5.39
N PHE A 91 -4.54 6.36 4.30
CA PHE A 91 -5.14 6.27 2.99
C PHE A 91 -5.77 4.91 2.80
N ALA A 92 -6.93 4.86 2.16
CA ALA A 92 -7.62 3.61 1.82
C ALA A 92 -8.03 3.60 0.35
N ILE A 93 -7.83 2.47 -0.30
CA ILE A 93 -8.17 2.27 -1.72
C ILE A 93 -8.50 0.80 -1.96
N GLN A 94 -9.36 0.53 -2.95
CA GLN A 94 -9.52 -0.81 -3.48
C GLN A 94 -8.28 -1.26 -4.26
N ALA A 95 -7.87 -2.51 -4.09
CA ALA A 95 -6.77 -3.14 -4.79
C ALA A 95 -6.89 -3.01 -6.32
N ALA A 96 -8.10 -3.19 -6.86
CA ALA A 96 -8.39 -2.99 -8.28
C ALA A 96 -7.97 -1.61 -8.81
N ALA A 97 -8.10 -0.55 -8.01
CA ALA A 97 -7.78 0.80 -8.43
C ALA A 97 -6.25 1.04 -8.51
N LEU A 98 -5.45 0.38 -7.65
CA LEU A 98 -3.99 0.36 -7.82
C LEU A 98 -3.60 -0.41 -9.08
N ARG A 99 -4.19 -1.60 -9.27
CA ARG A 99 -3.98 -2.44 -10.45
C ARG A 99 -4.51 -1.84 -11.74
N ALA A 100 -5.35 -0.81 -11.68
CA ALA A 100 -5.89 -0.08 -12.83
C ALA A 100 -4.94 1.02 -13.34
N LEU A 101 -3.88 1.35 -12.60
CA LEU A 101 -2.87 2.29 -13.07
C LEU A 101 -2.14 1.74 -14.30
N ARG A 102 -1.95 2.61 -15.29
CA ARG A 102 -1.35 2.29 -16.58
C ARG A 102 -0.26 3.29 -16.94
N ASP A 103 0.78 2.83 -17.60
CA ASP A 103 1.80 3.67 -18.22
C ASP A 103 1.29 4.21 -19.58
N GLU A 104 2.11 5.03 -20.24
CA GLU A 104 1.80 5.57 -21.58
C GLU A 104 1.61 4.47 -22.64
N ASN A 105 2.14 3.27 -22.42
CA ASN A 105 2.03 2.12 -23.31
C ASN A 105 0.81 1.23 -23.01
N GLY A 106 0.05 1.54 -21.97
CA GLY A 106 -1.10 0.75 -21.52
C GLY A 106 -0.74 -0.51 -20.72
N ASN A 107 0.51 -0.62 -20.23
CA ASN A 107 0.93 -1.67 -19.31
C ASN A 107 0.58 -1.29 -17.88
N ARG A 108 0.42 -2.29 -17.00
CA ARG A 108 0.15 -2.06 -15.58
C ARG A 108 1.41 -1.50 -14.89
N THR A 109 1.26 -0.45 -14.09
CA THR A 109 2.39 0.17 -13.38
C THR A 109 2.61 -0.34 -11.97
N LEU A 110 1.60 -0.95 -11.33
CA LEU A 110 1.71 -1.52 -9.99
C LEU A 110 1.08 -2.91 -9.90
N CYS A 111 1.83 -3.86 -9.35
CA CYS A 111 1.35 -5.17 -8.89
C CYS A 111 1.10 -5.11 -7.38
N LEU A 112 0.22 -5.95 -6.83
CA LEU A 112 -0.13 -5.92 -5.40
C LEU A 112 -0.17 -7.34 -4.83
N PHE A 113 0.85 -7.71 -4.07
CA PHE A 113 0.94 -9.05 -3.49
C PHE A 113 0.96 -9.01 -1.97
N ASP A 114 0.55 -10.11 -1.37
CA ASP A 114 0.64 -10.29 0.07
C ASP A 114 2.09 -10.56 0.46
N ASP A 115 2.56 -9.90 1.51
CA ASP A 115 3.96 -9.95 1.95
C ASP A 115 3.97 -9.95 3.48
N PRO A 116 3.56 -11.05 4.12
CA PRO A 116 3.33 -11.03 5.55
C PRO A 116 4.63 -10.75 6.31
N VAL A 117 4.60 -9.78 7.23
CA VAL A 117 5.72 -9.57 8.17
C VAL A 117 5.62 -10.65 9.24
N ILE A 118 6.55 -11.61 9.25
CA ILE A 118 6.55 -12.73 10.20
C ILE A 118 7.93 -12.83 10.84
N SER A 119 7.97 -12.85 12.17
CA SER A 119 9.18 -13.02 12.99
C SER A 119 10.28 -12.01 12.65
N HIS A 120 9.93 -10.82 12.17
CA HIS A 120 10.89 -9.77 11.84
C HIS A 120 11.39 -9.11 13.14
N PRO A 121 12.71 -9.09 13.42
CA PRO A 121 13.22 -8.56 14.69
C PRO A 121 12.85 -7.09 14.89
N GLY A 122 12.15 -6.80 16.00
CA GLY A 122 11.73 -5.44 16.34
C GLY A 122 10.34 -5.04 15.82
N GLU A 123 9.70 -5.93 15.05
CA GLU A 123 8.34 -5.74 14.54
C GLU A 123 7.44 -6.86 15.05
N ARG A 124 6.15 -6.55 15.19
CA ARG A 124 5.15 -7.59 15.43
C ARG A 124 4.89 -8.38 14.15
N ASP A 125 4.36 -9.57 14.31
CA ASP A 125 3.77 -10.28 13.17
C ASP A 125 2.59 -9.48 12.62
N ASN A 126 2.62 -9.24 11.31
CA ASN A 126 1.56 -8.62 10.53
C ASN A 126 1.27 -9.48 9.29
N PRO A 127 0.43 -10.52 9.43
CA PRO A 127 0.06 -11.38 8.31
C PRO A 127 -0.78 -10.65 7.24
N ALA A 128 -1.34 -9.49 7.57
CA ALA A 128 -2.14 -8.67 6.67
C ALA A 128 -1.29 -7.65 5.87
N HIS A 129 0.03 -7.63 6.04
CA HIS A 129 0.90 -6.77 5.25
C HIS A 129 0.88 -7.16 3.77
N CYS A 130 0.88 -6.15 2.91
CA CYS A 130 0.98 -6.31 1.47
C CYS A 130 1.82 -5.20 0.86
N MET A 131 2.33 -5.42 -0.35
CA MET A 131 3.16 -4.45 -1.04
C MET A 131 2.63 -4.15 -2.44
N ALA A 132 2.50 -2.86 -2.74
CA ALA A 132 2.31 -2.40 -4.11
C ALA A 132 3.69 -2.13 -4.72
N VAL A 133 4.12 -2.99 -5.65
CA VAL A 133 5.42 -2.86 -6.31
C VAL A 133 5.27 -2.46 -7.76
N SER A 134 6.22 -1.68 -8.24
CA SER A 134 6.41 -1.58 -9.68
C SER A 134 6.93 -2.90 -10.25
N PRO A 135 6.56 -3.29 -11.47
CA PRO A 135 7.29 -4.33 -12.19
C PRO A 135 8.78 -3.95 -12.34
N ASN A 136 9.64 -4.97 -12.44
CA ASN A 136 11.09 -4.82 -12.30
C ASN A 136 11.72 -3.76 -13.22
N ARG A 137 12.64 -2.97 -12.65
CA ARG A 137 13.52 -1.99 -13.32
C ARG A 137 12.81 -0.82 -13.99
N ILE A 138 12.00 -0.08 -13.23
CA ILE A 138 11.49 1.23 -13.67
C ILE A 138 12.55 2.33 -13.57
N GLU A 139 12.49 3.27 -14.50
CA GLU A 139 13.32 4.46 -14.47
C GLU A 139 12.78 5.48 -13.46
N ARG A 140 13.61 6.47 -13.12
CA ARG A 140 13.21 7.54 -12.19
C ARG A 140 12.02 8.35 -12.70
N ALA A 141 11.86 8.49 -14.02
CA ALA A 141 10.73 9.19 -14.63
C ALA A 141 9.42 8.45 -14.36
N ASP A 142 9.39 7.14 -14.61
CA ASP A 142 8.24 6.28 -14.34
C ASP A 142 7.89 6.30 -12.84
N ALA A 143 8.90 6.23 -11.96
CA ALA A 143 8.68 6.33 -10.52
C ALA A 143 8.02 7.66 -10.10
N GLN A 144 8.34 8.77 -10.79
CA GLN A 144 7.70 10.07 -10.55
C GLN A 144 6.24 10.09 -11.01
N GLU A 145 5.95 9.47 -12.14
CA GLU A 145 4.59 9.32 -12.65
C GLU A 145 3.74 8.44 -11.72
N ILE A 146 4.25 7.28 -11.32
CA ILE A 146 3.61 6.41 -10.32
C ILE A 146 3.35 7.18 -9.03
N ARG A 147 4.35 7.93 -8.52
CA ARG A 147 4.18 8.75 -7.32
C ARG A 147 3.08 9.80 -7.51
N PHE A 148 3.03 10.44 -8.67
CA PHE A 148 1.99 11.41 -9.00
C PHE A 148 0.60 10.76 -9.01
N HIS A 149 0.46 9.59 -9.62
CA HIS A 149 -0.78 8.82 -9.62
C HIS A 149 -1.21 8.40 -8.22
N LEU A 150 -0.29 7.87 -7.40
CA LEU A 150 -0.56 7.49 -6.01
C LEU A 150 -1.06 8.70 -5.21
N MET A 151 -0.34 9.83 -5.27
CA MET A 151 -0.76 11.07 -4.62
C MET A 151 -2.09 11.61 -5.16
N THR A 152 -2.44 11.30 -6.42
CA THR A 152 -3.69 11.72 -7.06
C THR A 152 -4.86 10.82 -6.71
N ILE A 153 -4.65 9.53 -6.48
CA ILE A 153 -5.73 8.63 -6.06
C ILE A 153 -5.98 8.78 -4.56
N PHE A 154 -4.91 8.91 -3.78
CA PHE A 154 -4.97 9.11 -2.34
C PHE A 154 -5.19 10.58 -1.97
N ARG A 155 -6.37 11.10 -2.33
CA ARG A 155 -6.71 12.52 -2.13
C ARG A 155 -7.13 12.86 -0.71
N GLU A 156 -7.68 11.89 0.02
CA GLU A 156 -8.27 12.11 1.33
C GLU A 156 -7.72 11.08 2.31
N ALA A 157 -6.93 11.57 3.27
CA ALA A 157 -6.58 10.80 4.44
C ALA A 157 -7.78 10.76 5.38
N ARG A 158 -8.07 9.58 5.93
CA ARG A 158 -9.15 9.39 6.91
C ARG A 158 -8.55 9.06 8.26
N TYR A 159 -9.27 9.41 9.33
CA TYR A 159 -8.90 8.92 10.64
C TYR A 159 -9.10 7.41 10.71
N LEU A 160 -8.29 6.70 11.50
CA LEU A 160 -8.31 5.23 11.53
C LEU A 160 -9.69 4.67 11.90
N HIS A 161 -10.44 5.35 12.77
CA HIS A 161 -11.79 4.91 13.16
C HIS A 161 -12.83 5.06 12.04
N GLU A 162 -12.63 5.98 11.08
CA GLU A 162 -13.53 6.20 9.95
C GLU A 162 -13.35 5.15 8.85
N LEU A 163 -12.23 4.42 8.87
CA LEU A 163 -11.94 3.42 7.84
C LEU A 163 -12.84 2.18 7.96
N TRP A 164 -13.38 1.89 9.14
CA TRP A 164 -14.14 0.66 9.36
C TRP A 164 -15.53 0.73 8.74
N GLU A 165 -16.05 1.93 8.53
CA GLU A 165 -17.28 2.16 7.77
C GLU A 165 -17.11 1.87 6.28
N LEU A 166 -15.87 1.93 5.75
CA LEU A 166 -15.56 1.56 4.36
C LEU A 166 -15.44 0.04 4.17
N ALA A 167 -15.23 -0.69 5.26
CA ALA A 167 -15.07 -2.13 5.25
C ALA A 167 -16.38 -2.89 5.47
N ALA A 168 -17.46 -2.22 5.89
CA ALA A 168 -18.81 -2.78 6.01
C ALA A 168 -19.50 -2.95 4.65
#